data_AF-A0A6J0WYS8-F1
#
_entry.id   AF-A0A6J0WYS8-F1
#
_cell.length_a   1.000
_cell.length_b   1.000
_cell.length_c   1.000
_cell.angle_alpha   90.00
_cell.angle_beta   90.00
_cell.angle_gamma   90.00
#
_symmetry.space_group_name_H-M   'P 1'
#
loop_
_entity.id
_entity.type
_entity.pdbx_description
1 polymer ?
#
loop_
_entity_poly.entity_id
_entity_poly.type
_entity_poly.pdbx_seq_one_letter_code
_entity_poly.pdbx_strand_id
1 'polypeptide(L)'
;MVLCGLGSPLSLVPWAAALLFVLSVARALALPEICTQCPGRVQNLSEVALYCKRTPELTLQARCCLNGEGTILGLDLQNCSLKDPGPNFPQAHTATIIDLQANPLQGDLVNTFHGFTQLQTLILPQDVNCPGGINAWDTVTFYVNNQSCEGQRNICNSTEDPEICPENGSCVPDGPGLLQCVCADGFHGYKCMRQGSFPLFMFFGILGSTTLSISILLWGTQRRKAKAS
;
A
#
# COMPACT_ATOMS: atom_id res chain seq x y z
N MET A 1 -52.83 -16.96 59.56
CA MET A 1 -51.46 -16.45 59.87
C MET A 1 -50.70 -16.42 58.55
N VAL A 2 -50.73 -15.28 57.84
CA VAL A 2 -49.65 -14.27 57.77
C VAL A 2 -48.36 -14.90 57.20
N LEU A 3 -48.15 -14.92 55.88
CA LEU A 3 -47.49 -13.91 55.02
C LEU A 3 -46.02 -13.60 55.38
N CYS A 4 -45.10 -14.02 54.50
CA CYS A 4 -43.80 -13.43 54.12
C CYS A 4 -43.08 -14.48 53.24
N GLY A 5 -42.50 -14.24 52.07
CA GLY A 5 -42.26 -13.04 51.28
C GLY A 5 -41.29 -13.42 50.15
N LEU A 6 -41.77 -13.27 48.91
CA LEU A 6 -41.12 -12.92 47.64
C LEU A 6 -39.62 -13.20 47.40
N GLY A 7 -39.33 -13.87 46.28
CA GLY A 7 -38.01 -13.90 45.64
C GLY A 7 -37.97 -14.71 44.34
N SER A 8 -38.67 -14.25 43.29
CA SER A 8 -38.60 -14.83 41.94
C SER A 8 -37.25 -14.56 41.27
N PRO A 9 -36.59 -15.54 40.64
CA PRO A 9 -35.46 -15.29 39.76
C PRO A 9 -35.96 -15.13 38.32
N LEU A 10 -36.71 -14.06 38.04
CA LEU A 10 -36.96 -13.63 36.67
C LEU A 10 -36.14 -12.36 36.41
N SER A 11 -35.03 -12.47 35.66
CA SER A 11 -34.54 -11.43 34.73
C SER A 11 -33.07 -11.55 34.27
N LEU A 12 -32.36 -12.67 34.47
CA LEU A 12 -30.95 -12.77 34.00
C LEU A 12 -30.76 -13.27 32.56
N VAL A 13 -31.82 -13.81 31.93
CA VAL A 13 -31.76 -14.36 30.56
C VAL A 13 -31.65 -13.31 29.44
N PRO A 14 -32.26 -12.11 29.50
CA PRO A 14 -32.25 -11.19 28.36
C PRO A 14 -30.89 -10.53 28.11
N TRP A 15 -30.08 -10.36 29.16
CA TRP A 15 -28.80 -9.65 29.08
C TRP A 15 -27.69 -10.53 28.51
N ALA A 16 -27.68 -11.83 28.82
CA ALA A 16 -26.74 -12.78 28.24
C ALA A 16 -26.97 -12.99 26.74
N ALA A 17 -28.24 -13.01 26.31
CA ALA A 17 -28.59 -13.09 24.88
C ALA A 17 -28.19 -11.80 24.11
N ALA A 18 -28.34 -10.62 24.72
CA ALA A 18 -27.91 -9.36 24.12
C ALA A 18 -26.38 -9.26 23.98
N LEU A 19 -25.61 -9.74 24.97
CA LEU A 19 -24.14 -9.78 24.91
C LEU A 19 -23.62 -10.77 23.85
N LEU A 20 -24.31 -11.90 23.64
CA LEU A 20 -23.96 -12.86 22.59
C LEU A 20 -24.35 -12.37 21.19
N PHE A 21 -25.43 -11.59 21.04
CA PHE A 21 -25.81 -10.95 19.77
C PHE A 21 -24.84 -9.86 19.30
N VAL A 22 -24.11 -9.21 20.22
CA VAL A 22 -23.09 -8.21 19.87
C VAL A 22 -21.81 -8.89 19.34
N LEU A 23 -21.55 -10.16 19.68
CA LEU A 23 -20.38 -10.92 19.23
C LEU A 23 -20.56 -11.63 17.88
N SER A 24 -21.79 -11.67 17.34
CA SER A 24 -22.10 -12.33 16.06
C SER A 24 -22.22 -11.38 14.87
N VAL A 25 -21.86 -10.10 15.01
CA VAL A 25 -21.74 -9.22 13.85
C VAL A 25 -20.50 -9.65 13.08
N ALA A 26 -20.70 -10.48 12.06
CA ALA A 26 -19.70 -10.73 11.03
C ALA A 26 -19.17 -9.37 10.59
N ARG A 27 -17.90 -9.09 10.90
CA ARG A 27 -17.26 -7.82 10.58
C ARG A 27 -17.15 -7.78 9.06
N ALA A 28 -18.13 -7.16 8.40
CA ALA A 28 -18.05 -6.91 6.97
C ALA A 28 -16.77 -6.12 6.73
N LEU A 29 -15.87 -6.68 5.92
CA LEU A 29 -14.66 -5.99 5.51
C LEU A 29 -15.09 -4.69 4.81
N ALA A 30 -14.52 -3.56 5.25
CA ALA A 30 -14.82 -2.28 4.65
C ALA A 30 -14.29 -2.28 3.20
N LEU A 31 -15.14 -1.91 2.25
CA LEU A 31 -14.78 -1.82 0.84
C LEU A 31 -13.71 -0.71 0.67
N PRO A 32 -12.57 -0.97 0.03
CA PRO A 32 -11.57 0.06 -0.24
C PRO A 32 -12.16 1.23 -1.03
N GLU A 33 -11.75 2.45 -0.69
CA GLU A 33 -12.30 3.68 -1.27
C GLU A 33 -12.09 3.75 -2.79
N ILE A 34 -10.97 3.22 -3.28
CA ILE A 34 -10.64 3.16 -4.71
C ILE A 34 -11.72 2.42 -5.52
N CYS A 35 -12.41 1.44 -4.92
CA CYS A 35 -13.48 0.68 -5.55
C CYS A 35 -14.75 1.52 -5.80
N THR A 36 -14.87 2.67 -5.14
CA THR A 36 -16.02 3.59 -5.25
C THR A 36 -15.64 4.94 -5.84
N GLN A 37 -14.36 5.19 -6.12
CA GLN A 37 -13.86 6.44 -6.69
C GLN A 37 -14.54 6.79 -8.03
N CYS A 38 -14.85 5.77 -8.82
CA CYS A 38 -15.62 5.93 -10.05
C CYS A 38 -17.04 5.38 -9.86
N PRO A 39 -18.09 6.17 -10.15
CA PRO A 39 -19.47 5.74 -9.95
C PRO A 39 -19.82 4.55 -10.84
N GLY A 40 -20.73 3.70 -10.37
CA GLY A 40 -21.21 2.54 -11.11
C GLY A 40 -20.51 1.23 -10.75
N ARG A 41 -20.69 0.22 -11.59
CA ARG A 41 -20.12 -1.13 -11.44
C ARG A 41 -19.16 -1.44 -12.59
N VAL A 42 -18.31 -2.44 -12.39
CA VAL A 42 -17.50 -3.04 -13.46
C VAL A 42 -18.37 -3.37 -14.66
N GLN A 43 -17.91 -3.05 -15.88
CA GLN A 43 -18.69 -3.34 -17.09
C GLN A 43 -18.64 -4.84 -17.41
N ASN A 44 -19.78 -5.47 -17.72
CA ASN A 44 -19.90 -6.94 -17.84
C ASN A 44 -18.93 -7.61 -18.83
N LEU A 45 -18.35 -6.86 -19.77
CA LEU A 45 -17.43 -7.33 -20.80
C LEU A 45 -16.06 -6.66 -20.72
N SER A 46 -15.75 -5.90 -19.67
CA SER A 46 -14.38 -5.45 -19.44
C SER A 46 -13.50 -6.66 -19.09
N GLU A 47 -12.20 -6.55 -19.38
CA GLU A 47 -11.25 -7.62 -19.06
C GLU A 47 -11.22 -7.93 -17.56
N VAL A 48 -11.43 -6.91 -16.71
CA VAL A 48 -11.57 -7.07 -15.26
C VAL A 48 -12.78 -7.92 -14.91
N ALA A 49 -13.95 -7.71 -15.53
CA ALA A 49 -15.12 -8.55 -15.31
C ALA A 49 -14.89 -9.99 -15.77
N LEU A 50 -14.26 -10.18 -16.93
CA LEU A 50 -13.95 -11.50 -17.46
C LEU A 50 -12.97 -12.27 -16.57
N TYR A 51 -11.92 -11.59 -16.09
CA TYR A 51 -10.98 -12.12 -15.11
C TYR A 51 -11.69 -12.54 -13.83
N CYS A 52 -12.50 -11.64 -13.26
CA CYS A 52 -13.20 -11.90 -12.00
C CYS A 52 -14.18 -13.07 -12.10
N LYS A 53 -14.87 -13.19 -13.24
CA LYS A 53 -15.83 -14.26 -13.49
C LYS A 53 -15.15 -15.62 -13.72
N ARG A 54 -13.96 -15.63 -14.31
CA ARG A 54 -13.21 -16.85 -14.63
C ARG A 54 -12.53 -17.45 -13.40
N THR A 55 -12.12 -16.61 -12.46
CA THR A 55 -11.41 -17.05 -11.26
C THR A 55 -12.41 -17.37 -10.15
N PRO A 56 -12.49 -18.64 -9.69
CA PRO A 56 -13.32 -19.00 -8.54
C PRO A 56 -12.95 -18.17 -7.31
N GLU A 57 -13.89 -17.99 -6.38
CA GLU A 57 -13.68 -17.27 -5.10
C GLU A 57 -13.56 -15.74 -5.22
N LEU A 58 -13.49 -15.20 -6.44
CA LEU A 58 -13.49 -13.76 -6.64
C LEU A 58 -14.91 -13.21 -6.80
N THR A 59 -15.11 -12.00 -6.30
CA THR A 59 -16.40 -11.32 -6.35
C THR A 59 -16.25 -9.90 -6.84
N LEU A 60 -17.18 -9.47 -7.70
CA LEU A 60 -17.25 -8.10 -8.16
C LEU A 60 -17.99 -7.26 -7.12
N GLN A 61 -17.32 -6.21 -6.63
CA GLN A 61 -17.91 -5.23 -5.73
C GLN A 61 -17.54 -3.82 -6.19
N ALA A 62 -18.57 -3.03 -6.54
CA ALA A 62 -18.42 -1.72 -7.18
C ALA A 62 -17.51 -1.80 -8.42
N ARG A 63 -16.35 -1.12 -8.41
CA ARG A 63 -15.35 -1.14 -9.48
C ARG A 63 -14.21 -2.14 -9.29
N CYS A 64 -14.26 -2.96 -8.24
CA CYS A 64 -13.21 -3.91 -7.91
C CYS A 64 -13.64 -5.35 -8.10
N CYS A 65 -12.66 -6.18 -8.43
CA CYS A 65 -12.70 -7.62 -8.26
C CYS A 65 -11.88 -7.98 -7.01
N LEU A 66 -12.55 -8.59 -6.02
CA LEU A 66 -12.01 -8.84 -4.69
C LEU A 66 -11.99 -10.34 -4.39
N ASN A 67 -11.01 -10.79 -3.59
CA ASN A 67 -11.05 -12.12 -2.97
C ASN A 67 -11.89 -12.11 -1.67
N GLY A 68 -12.02 -13.26 -0.99
CA GLY A 68 -12.75 -13.37 0.28
C GLY A 68 -12.18 -12.55 1.45
N GLU A 69 -10.93 -12.10 1.34
CA GLU A 69 -10.24 -11.25 2.33
C GLU A 69 -10.37 -9.74 2.02
N GLY A 70 -11.05 -9.38 0.92
CA GLY A 70 -11.19 -7.99 0.49
C GLY A 70 -9.96 -7.44 -0.24
N THR A 71 -9.00 -8.29 -0.60
CA THR A 71 -7.82 -7.93 -1.41
C THR A 71 -8.24 -7.64 -2.84
N ILE A 72 -7.77 -6.52 -3.40
CA ILE A 72 -8.07 -6.10 -4.77
C ILE A 72 -7.18 -6.88 -5.73
N LEU A 73 -7.79 -7.71 -6.58
CA LEU A 73 -7.10 -8.43 -7.65
C LEU A 73 -7.41 -7.86 -9.04
N GLY A 74 -8.52 -7.13 -9.17
CA GLY A 74 -8.87 -6.41 -10.39
C GLY A 74 -9.49 -5.05 -10.10
N LEU A 75 -9.18 -4.05 -10.93
CA LEU A 75 -9.71 -2.69 -10.79
C LEU A 75 -10.14 -2.14 -12.15
N ASP A 76 -11.42 -1.78 -12.28
CA ASP A 76 -12.01 -1.18 -13.49
C ASP A 76 -12.37 0.28 -13.21
N LEU A 77 -11.46 1.18 -13.59
CA LEU A 77 -11.69 2.63 -13.57
C LEU A 77 -11.85 3.17 -14.99
N GLN A 78 -12.42 2.39 -15.91
CA GLN A 78 -12.62 2.85 -17.28
C GLN A 78 -13.73 3.89 -17.38
N ASN A 79 -13.53 4.88 -18.27
CA ASN A 79 -14.51 5.93 -18.57
C ASN A 79 -14.99 6.70 -17.33
N CYS A 80 -14.04 7.11 -16.49
CA CYS A 80 -14.28 7.81 -15.23
C CYS A 80 -13.92 9.30 -15.31
N SER A 81 -13.57 9.80 -16.51
CA SER A 81 -13.09 11.16 -16.76
C SER A 81 -11.86 11.54 -15.91
N LEU A 82 -11.02 10.56 -15.57
CA LEU A 82 -9.83 10.75 -14.73
C LEU A 82 -8.69 11.38 -15.53
N LYS A 83 -8.00 12.36 -14.94
CA LYS A 83 -6.73 12.89 -15.46
C LYS A 83 -5.52 12.19 -14.85
N ASP A 84 -5.71 11.67 -13.65
CA ASP A 84 -4.77 10.84 -12.90
C ASP A 84 -5.57 9.81 -12.08
N PRO A 85 -4.98 8.65 -11.71
CA PRO A 85 -5.67 7.64 -10.90
C PRO A 85 -6.00 8.06 -9.46
N GLY A 86 -5.46 9.18 -8.96
CA GLY A 86 -5.75 9.72 -7.64
C GLY A 86 -4.96 9.11 -6.48
N PRO A 87 -5.06 9.72 -5.28
CA PRO A 87 -4.25 9.35 -4.10
C PRO A 87 -4.61 7.99 -3.50
N ASN A 88 -5.81 7.47 -3.80
CA ASN A 88 -6.29 6.19 -3.30
C ASN A 88 -5.86 5.01 -4.20
N PHE A 89 -5.27 5.28 -5.36
CA PHE A 89 -4.82 4.24 -6.28
C PHE A 89 -3.87 3.19 -5.66
N PRO A 90 -2.91 3.55 -4.77
CA PRO A 90 -2.05 2.56 -4.10
C PRO A 90 -2.79 1.50 -3.27
N GLN A 91 -4.08 1.71 -2.93
CA GLN A 91 -4.89 0.66 -2.29
C GLN A 91 -4.99 -0.60 -3.18
N ALA A 92 -4.86 -0.44 -4.50
CA ALA A 92 -4.94 -1.53 -5.48
C ALA A 92 -3.57 -2.11 -5.89
N HIS A 93 -2.49 -1.88 -5.12
CA HIS A 93 -1.13 -2.36 -5.47
C HIS A 93 -1.03 -3.89 -5.64
N THR A 94 -1.97 -4.66 -5.08
CA THR A 94 -2.06 -6.12 -5.24
C THR A 94 -2.78 -6.55 -6.53
N ALA A 95 -3.33 -5.62 -7.31
CA ALA A 95 -4.12 -5.93 -8.48
C ALA A 95 -3.28 -6.61 -9.56
N THR A 96 -3.82 -7.70 -10.09
CA THR A 96 -3.26 -8.43 -11.24
C THR A 96 -3.75 -7.84 -12.56
N ILE A 97 -4.94 -7.22 -12.57
CA ILE A 97 -5.51 -6.58 -13.75
C ILE A 97 -6.08 -5.20 -13.45
N ILE A 98 -5.75 -4.21 -14.27
CA ILE A 98 -6.26 -2.84 -14.13
C ILE A 98 -6.70 -2.32 -15.49
N ASP A 99 -7.91 -1.78 -15.55
CA ASP A 99 -8.45 -1.10 -16.72
C ASP A 99 -8.64 0.40 -16.45
N LEU A 100 -7.87 1.22 -17.15
CA LEU A 100 -7.92 2.69 -17.10
C LEU A 100 -8.35 3.31 -18.43
N GLN A 101 -8.82 2.51 -19.40
CA GLN A 101 -9.14 3.01 -20.74
C GLN A 101 -10.26 4.07 -20.74
N ALA A 102 -10.38 4.80 -21.84
CA ALA A 102 -11.38 5.85 -22.02
C ALA A 102 -11.33 6.96 -20.95
N ASN A 103 -10.15 7.24 -20.39
CA ASN A 103 -9.90 8.37 -19.51
C ASN A 103 -8.93 9.36 -20.17
N PRO A 104 -9.08 10.67 -19.95
CA PRO A 104 -8.15 11.69 -20.44
C PRO A 104 -6.90 11.78 -19.54
N LEU A 105 -6.21 10.66 -19.34
CA LEU A 105 -5.02 10.59 -18.49
C LEU A 105 -3.88 11.44 -19.07
N GLN A 106 -3.13 12.13 -18.22
CA GLN A 106 -2.03 13.00 -18.64
C GLN A 106 -0.72 12.61 -17.96
N GLY A 107 0.37 12.65 -18.73
CA GLY A 107 1.73 12.54 -18.21
C GLY A 107 2.29 11.12 -18.16
N ASP A 108 3.46 10.99 -17.53
CA ASP A 108 4.13 9.72 -17.30
C ASP A 108 3.57 9.06 -16.02
N LEU A 109 3.07 7.83 -16.18
CA LEU A 109 2.45 7.07 -15.10
C LEU A 109 3.44 6.18 -14.34
N VAL A 110 4.74 6.14 -14.69
CA VAL A 110 5.74 5.27 -14.06
C VAL A 110 5.65 5.25 -12.53
N ASN A 111 5.70 6.42 -11.88
CA ASN A 111 5.66 6.50 -10.41
C ASN A 111 4.29 6.17 -9.81
N THR A 112 3.22 6.20 -10.60
CA THR A 112 1.87 5.86 -10.14
C THR A 112 1.73 4.38 -9.83
N PHE A 113 2.55 3.54 -10.46
CA PHE A 113 2.54 2.09 -10.31
C PHE A 113 3.64 1.56 -9.38
N HIS A 114 4.21 2.42 -8.52
CA HIS A 114 5.13 1.98 -7.47
C HIS A 114 4.46 0.92 -6.58
N GLY A 115 5.15 -0.19 -6.33
CA GLY A 115 4.65 -1.31 -5.53
C GLY A 115 3.64 -2.24 -6.23
N PHE A 116 3.26 -1.97 -7.49
CA PHE A 116 2.40 -2.86 -8.28
C PHE A 116 3.24 -4.00 -8.87
N THR A 117 3.71 -4.90 -8.02
CA THR A 117 4.64 -5.97 -8.40
C THR A 117 3.95 -7.22 -8.96
N GLN A 118 2.62 -7.29 -8.87
CA GLN A 118 1.80 -8.42 -9.30
C GLN A 118 0.96 -8.11 -10.56
N LEU A 119 1.16 -6.94 -11.16
CA LEU A 119 0.33 -6.45 -12.25
C LEU A 119 0.66 -7.20 -13.53
N GLN A 120 -0.30 -7.92 -14.08
CA GLN A 120 -0.10 -8.75 -15.26
C GLN A 120 -0.78 -8.21 -16.50
N THR A 121 -1.87 -7.48 -16.34
CA THR A 121 -2.61 -6.86 -17.44
C THR A 121 -2.96 -5.43 -17.08
N LEU A 122 -2.49 -4.48 -17.89
CA LEU A 122 -2.81 -3.07 -17.75
C LEU A 122 -3.38 -2.55 -19.06
N ILE A 123 -4.59 -2.00 -19.02
CA ILE A 123 -5.26 -1.43 -20.19
C ILE A 123 -5.30 0.08 -20.03
N LEU A 124 -4.77 0.78 -21.04
CA LEU A 124 -4.57 2.22 -21.01
C LEU A 124 -5.22 2.89 -22.23
N PRO A 125 -5.55 4.19 -22.14
CA PRO A 125 -5.82 5.01 -23.32
C PRO A 125 -4.65 4.93 -24.33
N GLN A 126 -4.97 5.09 -25.62
CA GLN A 126 -4.00 4.94 -26.72
C GLN A 126 -2.83 5.94 -26.65
N ASP A 127 -3.07 7.14 -26.09
CA ASP A 127 -2.16 8.27 -26.02
C ASP A 127 -1.24 8.24 -24.78
N VAL A 128 -1.44 7.29 -23.89
CA VAL A 128 -0.60 7.04 -22.72
C VAL A 128 0.38 5.93 -23.07
N ASN A 129 1.61 5.93 -22.54
CA ASN A 129 2.54 4.82 -22.72
C ASN A 129 2.43 3.82 -21.56
N CYS A 130 2.76 2.55 -21.81
CA CYS A 130 2.93 1.57 -20.74
C CYS A 130 3.99 2.07 -19.72
N PRO A 131 3.69 2.03 -18.41
CA PRO A 131 4.66 2.38 -17.37
C PRO A 131 5.92 1.52 -17.49
N GLY A 132 7.09 2.15 -17.37
CA GLY A 132 8.39 1.50 -17.58
C GLY A 132 8.77 1.30 -19.05
N GLY A 133 7.91 1.72 -19.99
CA GLY A 133 8.10 1.54 -21.43
C GLY A 133 7.93 0.09 -21.89
N ILE A 134 8.16 -0.15 -23.17
CA ILE A 134 7.92 -1.46 -23.82
C ILE A 134 8.75 -2.58 -23.18
N ASN A 135 9.96 -2.27 -22.69
CA ASN A 135 10.87 -3.26 -22.11
C ASN A 135 10.43 -3.76 -20.72
N ALA A 136 9.52 -3.07 -20.05
CA ALA A 136 8.96 -3.49 -18.77
C ALA A 136 7.88 -4.57 -18.90
N TRP A 137 7.47 -4.91 -20.13
CA TRP A 137 6.37 -5.82 -20.42
C TRP A 137 6.79 -6.91 -21.41
N ASP A 138 6.15 -8.07 -21.36
CA ASP A 138 6.36 -9.15 -22.31
C ASP A 138 5.71 -8.84 -23.66
N THR A 139 4.50 -8.29 -23.61
CA THR A 139 3.73 -7.94 -24.80
C THR A 139 3.06 -6.59 -24.60
N VAL A 140 3.19 -5.70 -25.59
CA VAL A 140 2.42 -4.47 -25.68
C VAL A 140 1.63 -4.49 -26.97
N THR A 141 0.29 -4.45 -26.86
CA THR A 141 -0.60 -4.48 -28.02
C THR A 141 -1.32 -3.16 -28.16
N PHE A 142 -1.20 -2.54 -29.33
CA PHE A 142 -1.86 -1.28 -29.67
C PHE A 142 -3.17 -1.56 -30.41
N TYR A 143 -4.26 -0.96 -29.94
CA TYR A 143 -5.55 -0.96 -30.63
C TYR A 143 -5.92 0.47 -31.04
N VAL A 144 -7.09 0.62 -31.65
CA VAL A 144 -7.57 1.91 -32.17
C VAL A 144 -7.84 2.91 -31.05
N ASN A 145 -8.40 2.48 -29.92
CA ASN A 145 -8.87 3.36 -28.84
C ASN A 145 -8.14 3.16 -27.50
N ASN A 146 -7.33 2.11 -27.40
CA ASN A 146 -6.63 1.74 -26.18
C ASN A 146 -5.34 1.00 -26.56
N GLN A 147 -4.58 0.66 -25.54
CA GLN A 147 -3.48 -0.29 -25.63
C GLN A 147 -3.51 -1.20 -24.40
N SER A 148 -2.85 -2.33 -24.51
CA SER A 148 -2.68 -3.28 -23.42
C SER A 148 -1.19 -3.55 -23.19
N CYS A 149 -0.80 -3.58 -21.93
CA CYS A 149 0.52 -3.96 -21.45
C CYS A 149 0.35 -5.27 -20.67
N GLU A 150 1.01 -6.33 -21.13
CA GLU A 150 0.85 -7.68 -20.60
C GLU A 150 2.18 -8.30 -20.21
N GLY A 151 2.19 -9.02 -19.09
CA GLY A 151 3.39 -9.71 -18.62
C GLY A 151 4.43 -8.75 -18.07
N GLN A 152 4.21 -8.21 -16.87
CA GLN A 152 5.21 -7.37 -16.23
C GLN A 152 6.51 -8.16 -16.04
N ARG A 153 7.61 -7.62 -16.55
CA ARG A 153 8.94 -8.21 -16.42
C ARG A 153 9.60 -7.81 -15.11
N ASN A 154 10.27 -8.77 -14.49
CA ASN A 154 11.13 -8.49 -13.35
C ASN A 154 12.49 -8.00 -13.83
N ILE A 155 12.74 -6.70 -13.67
CA ILE A 155 13.99 -6.06 -14.10
C ILE A 155 15.23 -6.56 -13.31
N CYS A 156 15.04 -7.11 -12.10
CA CYS A 156 16.12 -7.72 -11.33
C CYS A 156 16.63 -9.03 -11.94
N ASN A 157 15.88 -9.63 -12.87
CA ASN A 157 16.31 -10.83 -13.60
C ASN A 157 17.10 -10.50 -14.88
N SER A 158 17.29 -9.22 -15.19
CA SER A 158 18.02 -8.79 -16.39
C SER A 158 19.51 -9.09 -16.26
N THR A 159 20.06 -9.83 -17.23
CA THR A 159 21.49 -10.18 -17.33
C THR A 159 22.38 -9.06 -17.87
N GLU A 160 21.81 -7.90 -18.26
CA GLU A 160 22.56 -6.82 -18.91
C GLU A 160 23.41 -5.98 -17.96
N ASP A 161 23.11 -5.94 -16.66
CA ASP A 161 23.89 -5.15 -15.70
C ASP A 161 24.12 -5.94 -14.39
N PRO A 162 25.34 -6.48 -14.16
CA PRO A 162 25.62 -7.28 -12.98
C PRO A 162 25.66 -6.47 -11.66
N GLU A 163 25.65 -5.13 -11.71
CA GLU A 163 25.75 -4.25 -10.53
C GLU A 163 24.53 -3.31 -10.35
N ILE A 164 23.30 -3.84 -10.48
CA ILE A 164 22.07 -3.05 -10.25
C ILE A 164 22.00 -2.51 -8.80
N CYS A 165 22.47 -3.30 -7.84
CA CYS A 165 22.43 -2.98 -6.41
C CYS A 165 23.84 -3.00 -5.79
N PRO A 166 24.06 -2.24 -4.69
CA PRO A 166 25.33 -2.27 -3.97
C PRO A 166 25.63 -3.66 -3.40
N GLU A 167 26.89 -3.92 -3.03
CA GLU A 167 27.39 -5.24 -2.58
C GLU A 167 26.53 -5.93 -1.51
N ASN A 168 26.04 -5.17 -0.52
CA ASN A 168 25.17 -5.69 0.55
C ASN A 168 23.68 -5.41 0.30
N GLY A 169 23.32 -5.11 -0.94
CA GLY A 169 21.96 -4.84 -1.40
C GLY A 169 21.44 -5.97 -2.27
N SER A 170 20.16 -6.28 -2.14
CA SER A 170 19.44 -7.21 -3.02
C SER A 170 18.42 -6.44 -3.85
N CYS A 171 18.36 -6.75 -5.14
CA CYS A 171 17.37 -6.18 -6.04
C CYS A 171 16.00 -6.83 -5.79
N VAL A 172 14.98 -6.00 -5.62
CA VAL A 172 13.58 -6.43 -5.60
C VAL A 172 12.76 -5.60 -6.60
N PRO A 173 11.77 -6.18 -7.29
CA PRO A 173 10.90 -5.44 -8.18
C PRO A 173 10.02 -4.48 -7.39
N ASP A 174 9.69 -3.32 -7.97
CA ASP A 174 8.89 -2.28 -7.30
C ASP A 174 7.81 -1.67 -8.22
N GLY A 175 7.37 -2.44 -9.21
CA GLY A 175 6.40 -2.01 -10.22
C GLY A 175 6.93 -2.14 -11.65
N PRO A 176 6.14 -1.79 -12.68
CA PRO A 176 6.54 -1.93 -14.07
C PRO A 176 7.75 -1.04 -14.39
N GLY A 177 8.89 -1.66 -14.70
CA GLY A 177 10.15 -0.96 -14.96
C GLY A 177 10.80 -0.33 -13.72
N LEU A 178 10.32 -0.64 -12.53
CA LEU A 178 10.82 -0.12 -11.25
C LEU A 178 11.48 -1.23 -10.43
N LEU A 179 12.54 -0.86 -9.72
CA LEU A 179 13.25 -1.72 -8.78
C LEU A 179 13.62 -0.94 -7.52
N GLN A 180 13.80 -1.69 -6.45
CA GLN A 180 14.35 -1.19 -5.20
C GLN A 180 15.54 -2.06 -4.79
N CYS A 181 16.58 -1.43 -4.25
CA CYS A 181 17.66 -2.15 -3.58
C CYS A 181 17.40 -2.15 -2.08
N VAL A 182 17.13 -3.33 -1.53
CA VAL A 182 16.93 -3.53 -0.09
C VAL A 182 18.22 -4.08 0.51
N CYS A 183 18.60 -3.59 1.69
CA CYS A 183 19.81 -4.07 2.35
C CYS A 183 19.62 -5.49 2.89
N ALA A 184 20.67 -6.30 2.78
CA ALA A 184 20.75 -7.59 3.43
C ALA A 184 20.63 -7.46 4.97
N ASP A 185 20.23 -8.55 5.63
CA ASP A 185 20.03 -8.56 7.07
C ASP A 185 21.27 -8.07 7.84
N GLY A 186 21.04 -7.13 8.77
CA GLY A 186 22.11 -6.52 9.56
C GLY A 186 22.84 -5.36 8.88
N PHE A 187 22.57 -5.09 7.60
CA PHE A 187 23.08 -3.92 6.87
C PHE A 187 22.01 -2.83 6.75
N HIS A 188 22.45 -1.57 6.81
CA HIS A 188 21.55 -0.42 6.68
C HIS A 188 22.31 0.83 6.21
N GLY A 189 21.56 1.92 6.04
CA GLY A 189 22.09 3.23 5.65
C GLY A 189 22.35 3.35 4.15
N TYR A 190 22.98 4.45 3.75
CA TYR A 190 23.30 4.73 2.35
C TYR A 190 24.15 3.61 1.75
N LYS A 191 23.68 3.03 0.64
CA LYS A 191 24.32 1.90 -0.08
C LYS A 191 24.59 0.66 0.79
N CYS A 192 23.85 0.46 1.87
CA CYS A 192 23.99 -0.72 2.75
C CYS A 192 25.41 -0.87 3.34
N MET A 193 26.10 0.24 3.60
CA MET A 193 27.48 0.25 4.08
C MET A 193 27.63 0.13 5.60
N ARG A 194 26.55 0.27 6.37
CA ARG A 194 26.60 0.21 7.84
C ARG A 194 26.13 -1.15 8.32
N GLN A 195 26.90 -1.74 9.22
CA GLN A 195 26.56 -3.02 9.84
C GLN A 195 26.21 -2.82 11.32
N GLY A 196 25.25 -3.61 11.82
CA GLY A 196 24.83 -3.60 13.22
C GLY A 196 23.85 -2.47 13.54
N SER A 197 23.67 -2.16 14.82
CA SER A 197 22.74 -1.11 15.28
C SER A 197 23.48 0.19 15.59
N PHE A 198 22.88 1.34 15.25
CA PHE A 198 23.39 2.63 15.71
C PHE A 198 23.42 2.67 17.26
N PRO A 199 24.55 3.02 17.91
CA PRO A 199 24.68 2.98 19.37
C PRO A 199 24.00 4.19 20.02
N LEU A 200 22.66 4.18 20.03
CA LEU A 200 21.82 5.28 20.50
C LEU A 200 22.22 5.75 21.90
N PHE A 201 22.49 4.83 22.82
CA PHE A 201 22.87 5.15 24.19
C PHE A 201 24.20 5.89 24.29
N MET A 202 25.20 5.53 23.46
CA MET A 202 26.48 6.24 23.46
C MET A 202 26.30 7.64 22.87
N PHE A 203 25.58 7.75 21.75
CA PHE A 203 25.33 9.03 21.10
C PHE A 203 24.57 9.99 22.01
N PHE A 204 23.41 9.59 22.54
CA PHE A 204 22.64 10.42 23.47
C PHE A 204 23.32 10.61 24.81
N GLY A 205 24.11 9.64 25.28
CA GLY A 205 24.92 9.77 26.48
C GLY A 205 25.93 10.91 26.36
N ILE A 206 26.72 10.93 25.29
CA ILE A 206 27.72 11.98 25.02
C ILE A 206 27.03 13.34 24.80
N LEU A 207 25.99 13.39 23.97
CA LEU A 207 25.26 14.63 23.70
C LEU A 207 24.62 15.18 24.98
N GLY A 208 23.91 14.33 25.73
CA GLY A 208 23.28 14.72 26.99
C GLY A 208 24.30 15.18 28.04
N SER A 209 25.42 14.46 28.21
CA SER A 209 26.44 14.81 29.21
C SER A 209 27.15 16.11 28.87
N THR A 210 27.48 16.33 27.59
CA THR A 210 28.12 17.57 27.13
C THR A 210 27.18 18.75 27.27
N THR A 211 25.91 18.63 26.86
CA THR A 211 24.90 19.66 27.06
C THR A 211 24.72 19.99 28.54
N LEU A 212 24.54 18.99 29.41
CA LEU A 212 24.38 19.20 30.84
C LEU A 212 25.60 19.92 31.44
N SER A 213 26.81 19.48 31.08
CA SER A 213 28.05 20.08 31.57
C SER A 213 28.17 21.55 31.16
N ILE A 214 27.88 21.86 29.88
CA ILE A 214 27.88 23.24 29.37
C ILE A 214 26.82 24.08 30.08
N SER A 215 25.59 23.56 30.25
CA SER A 215 24.52 24.25 30.97
C SER A 215 24.91 24.56 32.41
N ILE A 216 25.54 23.64 33.13
CA ILE A 216 26.03 23.85 34.50
C ILE A 216 27.14 24.92 34.53
N LEU A 217 28.08 24.87 33.59
CA LEU A 217 29.16 25.86 33.48
C LEU A 217 28.63 27.26 33.18
N LEU A 218 27.72 27.38 32.21
CA LEU A 218 27.07 28.65 31.87
C LEU A 218 26.24 29.17 33.04
N TRP A 219 25.46 28.32 33.71
CA TRP A 219 24.70 28.69 34.91
C TRP A 219 25.63 29.18 36.03
N GLY A 220 26.71 28.46 36.31
CA GLY A 220 27.67 28.82 37.35
C GLY A 220 28.38 30.14 37.08
N THR A 221 28.82 30.37 35.84
CA THR A 221 29.53 31.60 35.44
C THR A 221 28.59 32.81 35.37
N GLN A 222 27.39 32.66 34.81
CA GLN A 222 26.39 33.74 34.76
C GLN A 222 25.85 34.10 36.15
N ARG A 223 25.56 33.11 37.01
CA ARG A 223 25.10 33.35 38.38
C ARG A 223 26.16 34.00 39.26
N ARG A 224 27.44 33.70 39.04
CA ARG A 224 28.56 34.38 39.73
C ARG A 224 28.69 35.84 39.29
N LYS A 225 28.48 36.15 38.00
CA LYS A 225 28.46 37.54 37.52
C LYS A 225 27.32 38.36 38.12
N ALA A 226 26.13 37.78 38.28
CA ALA A 226 24.99 38.46 38.89
C ALA A 226 25.14 38.76 40.40
N LYS A 227 26.06 38.09 41.10
CA LYS A 227 26.32 38.30 42.54
C LYS A 227 27.52 39.22 42.83
N ALA A 228 28.28 39.61 41.81
CA ALA A 228 29.49 40.42 41.92
C ALA A 228 29.29 41.88 41.43
N SER A 229 28.04 42.27 41.18
CA SER A 229 27.59 43.64 40.88
C SER A 229 26.57 44.08 41.91
#